data_AF-A0AA46AI81-F1
#
_entry.id   AF-A0AA46AI81-F1
#
_cell.length_a   1.000
_cell.length_b   1.000
_cell.length_c   1.000
_cell.angle_alpha   90.00
_cell.angle_beta   90.00
_cell.angle_gamma   90.00
#
_symmetry.space_group_name_H-M   'P 1'
#
loop_
_entity.id
_entity.type
_entity.pdbx_description
1 polymer ?
#
loop_
_entity_poly.entity_id
_entity_poly.type
_entity_poly.pdbx_seq_one_letter_code
_entity_poly.pdbx_strand_id
1 'polypeptide(L)'
;MSEAIQERDEKAGSFKTILIVVLVVLLIPIVTIGVLYVSNESFKQSTNNILSLIPGPAGNYFRSLPTPEDQDILKREIARHYITMDQDRIVDKLLVIRAEDEQLYQDLLLMMNRENPRKMADVTEKLQRAFVNDDTLLRILEEVEQDLLVRSSSLSSYLTSLSRPDAVNEIQRMHRSGEIRSDELGQLFHQFAPAQAAYYMRYLDDSLVQQVRNQLPGSLLSEIDKQVASQLSHEQGLIQQSNLYSSKRVKELIPLLTTENEHPLTDLAFLYHQLSVSKGGRILARSEDPEITQQLLKEMMQLEKLVESREGKTKQLTEAVSVYQDYNRKIQELVAVYQRMDLAELAPLVERMLVSNTIVQQHIFSPEDQIVITEEQLVLDVLNEMRPALISELLGQLSTPRAVLLSQRLYGE
;
A
#
# COMPACT_ATOMS: atom_id res chain seq x y z
N MET A 1 -75.32 26.17 76.17
CA MET A 1 -74.44 25.10 75.68
C MET A 1 -73.18 25.69 75.01
N SER A 2 -72.41 26.50 75.73
CA SER A 2 -71.15 27.07 75.18
C SER A 2 -69.99 27.12 76.19
N GLU A 3 -70.19 26.73 77.45
CA GLU A 3 -69.12 26.71 78.46
C GLU A 3 -68.44 25.34 78.65
N ALA A 4 -69.00 24.26 78.08
CA ALA A 4 -68.43 22.91 78.23
C ALA A 4 -67.36 22.55 77.17
N ILE A 5 -67.07 23.45 76.22
CA ILE A 5 -66.09 23.20 75.14
C ILE A 5 -64.73 23.86 75.42
N GLN A 6 -64.66 24.83 76.34
CA GLN A 6 -63.44 25.64 76.53
C GLN A 6 -62.41 25.03 77.50
N GLU A 7 -62.77 23.99 78.26
CA GLU A 7 -61.88 23.39 79.28
C GLU A 7 -60.99 22.23 78.77
N ARG A 8 -61.13 21.81 77.50
CA ARG A 8 -60.32 20.71 76.93
C ARG A 8 -59.04 21.12 76.21
N ASP A 9 -58.86 22.39 75.86
CA ASP A 9 -57.69 22.83 75.06
C ASP A 9 -56.47 23.29 75.89
N GLU A 10 -56.63 23.72 77.14
CA GLU A 10 -55.47 24.19 77.94
C GLU A 10 -54.57 23.04 78.45
N LYS A 11 -55.09 21.82 78.64
CA LYS A 11 -54.27 20.66 79.05
C LYS A 11 -53.51 20.00 77.89
N ALA A 12 -53.91 20.24 76.64
CA ALA A 12 -53.26 19.65 75.47
C ALA A 12 -51.99 20.43 75.02
N GLY A 13 -51.92 21.74 75.32
CA GLY A 13 -50.78 22.60 74.97
C GLY A 13 -49.54 22.34 75.81
N SER A 14 -49.67 22.19 77.13
CA SER A 14 -48.54 21.95 78.05
C SER A 14 -47.87 20.59 77.82
N PHE A 15 -48.65 19.53 77.53
CA PHE A 15 -48.10 18.20 77.29
C PHE A 15 -47.32 18.12 75.96
N LYS A 16 -47.76 18.82 74.90
CA LYS A 16 -47.01 18.90 73.64
C LYS A 16 -45.67 19.60 73.80
N THR A 17 -45.60 20.68 74.59
CA THR A 17 -44.33 21.41 74.80
C THR A 17 -43.35 20.59 75.65
N ILE A 18 -43.83 19.90 76.69
CA ILE A 18 -42.98 18.99 77.49
C ILE A 18 -42.47 17.83 76.63
N LEU A 19 -43.33 17.26 75.77
CA LEU A 19 -42.93 16.18 74.86
C LEU A 19 -41.89 16.64 73.83
N ILE A 20 -42.00 17.85 73.31
CA ILE A 20 -41.00 18.44 72.41
C ILE A 20 -39.67 18.65 73.15
N VAL A 21 -39.69 19.18 74.37
CA VAL A 21 -38.47 19.38 75.16
C VAL A 21 -37.79 18.05 75.47
N VAL A 22 -38.55 17.02 75.88
CA VAL A 22 -38.01 15.67 76.11
C VAL A 22 -37.42 15.08 74.83
N LEU A 23 -38.08 15.26 73.68
CA LEU A 23 -37.60 14.76 72.39
C LEU A 23 -36.31 15.46 71.96
N VAL A 24 -36.19 16.77 72.13
CA VAL A 24 -34.97 17.54 71.82
C VAL A 24 -33.82 17.15 72.74
N VAL A 25 -34.07 16.96 74.04
CA VAL A 25 -33.06 16.53 75.02
C VAL A 25 -32.54 15.11 74.71
N LEU A 26 -33.40 14.23 74.19
CA LEU A 26 -33.00 12.89 73.72
C LEU A 26 -32.25 12.92 72.38
N LEU A 27 -32.52 13.91 71.52
CA LEU A 27 -31.90 14.03 70.20
C LEU A 27 -30.44 14.47 70.27
N ILE A 28 -30.10 15.37 71.22
CA ILE A 28 -28.74 15.87 71.41
C ILE A 28 -27.71 14.74 71.59
N PRO A 29 -27.86 13.80 72.56
CA PRO A 29 -26.91 12.71 72.71
C PRO A 29 -26.87 11.76 71.51
N ILE A 30 -28.00 11.55 70.81
CA ILE A 30 -28.03 10.72 69.59
C ILE A 30 -27.18 11.35 68.48
N VAL A 31 -27.30 12.67 68.28
CA VAL A 31 -26.49 13.40 67.29
C VAL A 31 -25.02 13.40 67.71
N THR A 32 -24.72 13.59 68.99
CA THR A 32 -23.34 13.53 69.50
C THR A 32 -22.72 12.14 69.27
N ILE A 33 -23.46 11.07 69.54
CA ILE A 33 -23.04 9.69 69.24
C ILE A 33 -22.83 9.48 67.74
N GLY A 34 -23.73 10.02 66.90
CA GLY A 34 -23.61 9.95 65.44
C GLY A 34 -22.36 10.65 64.91
N VAL A 35 -22.03 11.83 65.45
CA VAL A 35 -20.81 12.57 65.09
C VAL A 35 -19.56 11.81 65.56
N LEU A 36 -19.56 11.27 66.78
CA LEU A 36 -18.46 10.47 67.28
C LEU A 36 -18.26 9.17 66.49
N TYR A 37 -19.34 8.56 66.01
CA TYR A 37 -19.30 7.35 65.17
C TYR A 37 -18.65 7.61 63.80
N VAL A 38 -18.85 8.79 63.20
CA VAL A 38 -18.21 9.13 61.91
C VAL A 38 -16.80 9.67 62.12
N SER A 39 -16.55 10.45 63.17
CA SER A 39 -15.29 11.17 63.36
C SER A 39 -14.20 10.37 64.07
N ASN A 40 -14.52 9.26 64.74
CA ASN A 40 -13.55 8.51 65.54
C ASN A 40 -13.65 7.00 65.28
N GLU A 41 -12.63 6.46 64.60
CA GLU A 41 -12.56 5.04 64.24
C GLU A 41 -12.57 4.10 65.47
N SER A 42 -11.96 4.48 66.59
CA SER A 42 -11.99 3.66 67.82
C SER A 42 -13.38 3.58 68.46
N PHE A 43 -14.14 4.68 68.39
CA PHE A 43 -15.51 4.74 68.88
C PHE A 43 -16.46 3.98 67.96
N LYS A 44 -16.29 4.12 66.64
CA LYS A 44 -16.99 3.36 65.60
C LYS A 44 -16.80 1.86 65.77
N GLN A 45 -15.56 1.41 65.97
CA GLN A 45 -15.24 0.00 66.19
C GLN A 45 -15.86 -0.55 67.48
N SER A 46 -15.73 0.19 68.60
CA SER A 46 -16.32 -0.21 69.88
C SER A 46 -17.85 -0.29 69.78
N THR A 47 -18.47 0.67 69.07
CA THR A 47 -19.91 0.71 68.83
C THR A 47 -20.35 -0.45 67.94
N ASN A 48 -19.63 -0.76 66.85
CA ASN A 48 -19.93 -1.89 65.97
C ASN A 48 -19.83 -3.24 66.69
N ASN A 49 -18.83 -3.41 67.57
CA ASN A 49 -18.67 -4.61 68.38
C ASN A 49 -19.82 -4.79 69.41
N ILE A 50 -20.34 -3.70 69.97
CA ILE A 50 -21.48 -3.75 70.88
C ILE A 50 -22.77 -4.03 70.09
N LEU A 51 -22.96 -3.37 68.95
CA LEU A 51 -24.16 -3.52 68.12
C LEU A 51 -24.23 -4.90 67.44
N SER A 52 -23.10 -5.55 67.17
CA SER A 52 -23.05 -6.92 66.62
C SER A 52 -23.52 -8.01 67.61
N LEU A 53 -23.57 -7.70 68.90
CA LEU A 53 -24.08 -8.58 69.96
C LEU A 53 -25.61 -8.54 70.08
N ILE A 54 -26.28 -7.57 69.46
CA ILE A 54 -27.74 -7.42 69.53
C ILE A 54 -28.42 -8.53 68.69
N PRO A 55 -29.35 -9.33 69.26
CA PRO A 55 -30.07 -10.34 68.49
C PRO A 55 -31.05 -9.70 67.50
N GLY A 56 -31.09 -10.23 66.27
CA GLY A 56 -32.03 -9.79 65.22
C GLY A 56 -31.36 -9.14 64.00
N PRO A 57 -32.15 -8.52 63.09
CA PRO A 57 -31.67 -7.99 61.81
C PRO A 57 -30.59 -6.90 61.97
N ALA A 58 -30.70 -6.08 63.01
CA ALA A 58 -29.74 -5.01 63.28
C ALA A 58 -28.35 -5.57 63.62
N GLY A 59 -28.24 -6.56 64.51
CA GLY A 59 -26.94 -7.16 64.83
C GLY A 59 -26.34 -7.96 63.68
N ASN A 60 -27.16 -8.61 62.86
CA ASN A 60 -26.68 -9.31 61.66
C ASN A 60 -26.02 -8.35 60.65
N TYR A 61 -26.53 -7.13 60.50
CA TYR A 61 -25.89 -6.09 59.68
C TYR A 61 -24.48 -5.76 60.18
N PHE A 62 -24.32 -5.48 61.48
CA PHE A 62 -23.01 -5.15 62.06
C PHE A 62 -22.04 -6.35 62.09
N ARG A 63 -22.54 -7.59 62.11
CA ARG A 63 -21.72 -8.81 61.93
C ARG A 63 -21.19 -8.99 60.50
N SER A 64 -21.87 -8.41 59.51
CA SER A 64 -21.45 -8.49 58.10
C SER A 64 -20.45 -7.41 57.68
N LEU A 65 -20.19 -6.43 58.56
CA LEU A 65 -19.16 -5.42 58.32
C LEU A 65 -17.78 -6.02 58.60
N PRO A 66 -16.82 -5.91 57.67
CA PRO A 66 -15.46 -6.40 57.90
C PRO A 66 -14.83 -5.70 59.09
N THR A 67 -14.28 -6.45 60.04
CA THR A 67 -13.44 -5.87 61.08
C THR A 67 -12.09 -5.41 60.49
N PRO A 68 -11.31 -4.54 61.17
CA PRO A 68 -9.97 -4.18 60.69
C PRO A 68 -9.07 -5.40 60.45
N GLU A 69 -9.22 -6.44 61.27
CA GLU A 69 -8.51 -7.71 61.09
C GLU A 69 -8.97 -8.45 59.82
N ASP A 70 -10.28 -8.45 59.53
CA ASP A 70 -10.82 -9.03 58.29
C ASP A 70 -10.38 -8.24 57.05
N GLN A 71 -10.30 -6.91 57.14
CA GLN A 71 -9.78 -6.07 56.06
C GLN A 71 -8.32 -6.39 55.75
N ASP A 72 -7.50 -6.61 56.78
CA ASP A 72 -6.09 -7.00 56.61
C ASP A 72 -5.94 -8.42 56.06
N ILE A 73 -6.89 -9.32 56.35
CA ILE A 73 -6.95 -10.66 55.74
C ILE A 73 -7.29 -10.53 54.25
N LEU A 74 -8.32 -9.75 53.91
CA LEU A 74 -8.73 -9.50 52.52
C LEU A 74 -7.62 -8.84 51.69
N LYS A 75 -6.94 -7.82 52.22
CA LYS A 75 -5.79 -7.18 51.57
C LYS A 75 -4.68 -8.20 51.28
N ARG A 76 -4.40 -9.11 52.22
CA ARG A 76 -3.41 -10.18 52.05
C ARG A 76 -3.83 -11.19 50.97
N GLU A 77 -5.10 -11.57 50.92
CA GLU A 77 -5.61 -12.46 49.87
C GLU A 77 -5.53 -11.80 48.49
N ILE A 78 -5.91 -10.52 48.38
CA ILE A 78 -5.78 -9.75 47.15
C ILE A 78 -4.32 -9.67 46.71
N ALA A 79 -3.40 -9.32 47.62
CA ALA A 79 -1.98 -9.24 47.32
C ALA A 79 -1.40 -10.57 46.83
N ARG A 80 -1.77 -11.69 47.47
CA ARG A 80 -1.37 -13.05 47.04
C ARG A 80 -1.96 -13.43 45.70
N HIS A 81 -3.20 -13.06 45.41
CA HIS A 81 -3.78 -13.31 44.11
C HIS A 81 -3.08 -12.48 43.04
N TYR A 82 -2.90 -11.18 43.28
CA TYR A 82 -2.33 -10.26 42.31
C TYR A 82 -0.88 -10.63 41.97
N ILE A 83 -0.07 -11.05 42.94
CA ILE A 83 1.31 -11.42 42.66
C ILE A 83 1.45 -12.66 41.75
N THR A 84 0.40 -13.47 41.62
CA THR A 84 0.37 -14.61 40.68
C THR A 84 0.06 -14.19 39.23
N MET A 85 -0.48 -12.99 38.99
CA MET A 85 -0.83 -12.48 37.67
C MET A 85 0.40 -12.01 36.88
N ASP A 86 0.25 -11.81 35.57
CA ASP A 86 1.29 -11.18 34.73
C ASP A 86 1.57 -9.73 35.16
N GLN A 87 2.81 -9.28 34.97
CA GLN A 87 3.28 -7.98 35.44
C GLN A 87 2.42 -6.81 34.92
N ASP A 88 2.01 -6.86 33.65
CA ASP A 88 1.22 -5.78 33.04
C ASP A 88 -0.18 -5.69 33.65
N ARG A 89 -0.80 -6.84 33.95
CA ARG A 89 -2.09 -6.89 34.65
C ARG A 89 -1.99 -6.37 36.08
N ILE A 90 -0.88 -6.63 36.77
CA ILE A 90 -0.65 -6.06 38.10
C ILE A 90 -0.58 -4.53 38.03
N VAL A 91 0.15 -4.01 37.04
CA VAL A 91 0.27 -2.55 36.81
C VAL A 91 -1.12 -1.94 36.59
N ASP A 92 -1.92 -2.48 35.68
CA ASP A 92 -3.27 -1.96 35.39
C ASP A 92 -4.17 -1.94 36.63
N LYS A 93 -4.19 -3.03 37.40
CA LYS A 93 -5.03 -3.13 38.61
C LYS A 93 -4.59 -2.16 39.69
N LEU A 94 -3.28 -2.00 39.89
CA LEU A 94 -2.74 -1.07 40.88
C LEU A 94 -2.97 0.40 40.47
N LEU A 95 -2.94 0.73 39.18
CA LEU A 95 -3.29 2.07 38.68
C LEU A 95 -4.75 2.42 38.94
N VAL A 96 -5.68 1.48 38.69
CA VAL A 96 -7.11 1.68 38.99
C VAL A 96 -7.33 1.84 40.50
N ILE A 97 -6.74 0.95 41.32
CA ILE A 97 -6.88 1.04 42.78
C ILE A 97 -6.32 2.35 43.31
N ARG A 98 -5.18 2.83 42.80
CA ARG A 98 -4.62 4.12 43.21
C ARG A 98 -5.56 5.29 42.93
N ALA A 99 -6.27 5.25 41.80
CA ALA A 99 -7.24 6.29 41.43
C ALA A 99 -8.47 6.31 42.36
N GLU A 100 -8.81 5.16 42.95
CA GLU A 100 -10.00 5.00 43.80
C GLU A 100 -9.69 5.07 45.31
N ASP A 101 -8.56 4.50 45.75
CA ASP A 101 -8.13 4.40 47.14
C ASP A 101 -6.58 4.33 47.24
N GLU A 102 -5.96 5.48 47.52
CA GLU A 102 -4.50 5.58 47.62
C GLU A 102 -3.92 4.84 48.84
N GLN A 103 -4.68 4.69 49.92
CA GLN A 103 -4.21 3.96 51.10
C GLN A 103 -4.18 2.45 50.83
N LEU A 104 -5.21 1.91 50.18
CA LEU A 104 -5.24 0.52 49.74
C LEU A 104 -4.12 0.21 48.74
N TYR A 105 -3.84 1.12 47.81
CA TYR A 105 -2.73 0.99 46.87
C TYR A 105 -1.37 0.82 47.58
N GLN A 106 -1.07 1.67 48.56
CA GLN A 106 0.19 1.61 49.31
C GLN A 106 0.30 0.32 50.13
N ASP A 107 -0.80 -0.09 50.78
CA ASP A 107 -0.85 -1.33 51.55
C ASP A 107 -0.61 -2.56 50.66
N LEU A 108 -1.24 -2.62 49.49
CA LEU A 108 -1.06 -3.71 48.54
C LEU A 108 0.36 -3.75 47.97
N LEU A 109 0.95 -2.60 47.62
CA LEU A 109 2.35 -2.53 47.18
C LEU A 109 3.31 -3.10 48.24
N LEU A 110 3.13 -2.70 49.50
CA LEU A 110 3.96 -3.19 50.60
C LEU A 110 3.78 -4.70 50.80
N MET A 111 2.54 -5.20 50.78
CA MET A 111 2.25 -6.63 50.95
C MET A 111 2.80 -7.47 49.79
N MET A 112 2.60 -7.02 48.54
CA MET A 112 3.08 -7.71 47.34
C MET A 112 4.62 -7.69 47.25
N ASN A 113 5.26 -6.58 47.63
CA ASN A 113 6.72 -6.48 47.65
C ASN A 113 7.35 -7.39 48.71
N ARG A 114 6.66 -7.60 49.85
CA ARG A 114 7.08 -8.60 50.85
C ARG A 114 6.95 -10.03 50.33
N GLU A 115 5.91 -10.34 49.55
CA GLU A 115 5.66 -11.68 49.02
C GLU A 115 6.62 -12.05 47.87
N ASN A 116 6.87 -11.13 46.93
CA ASN A 116 7.80 -11.36 45.82
C ASN A 116 8.52 -10.06 45.40
N PRO A 117 9.63 -9.72 46.06
CA PRO A 117 10.38 -8.49 45.79
C PRO A 117 10.91 -8.40 44.35
N ARG A 118 11.29 -9.54 43.74
CA ARG A 118 11.88 -9.57 42.40
C ARG A 118 10.84 -9.17 41.34
N LYS A 119 9.65 -9.76 41.41
CA LYS A 119 8.56 -9.43 40.48
C LYS A 119 8.05 -8.01 40.70
N MET A 120 8.06 -7.56 41.96
CA MET A 120 7.66 -6.20 42.31
C MET A 120 8.68 -5.14 41.90
N ALA A 121 9.97 -5.45 41.78
CA ALA A 121 10.94 -4.50 41.22
C ALA A 121 10.56 -4.08 39.78
N ASP A 122 10.23 -5.06 38.93
CA ASP A 122 9.81 -4.80 37.53
C ASP A 122 8.46 -4.07 37.48
N VAL A 123 7.50 -4.46 38.33
CA VAL A 123 6.18 -3.81 38.42
C VAL A 123 6.32 -2.37 38.91
N THR A 124 7.13 -2.11 39.92
CA THR A 124 7.38 -0.76 40.45
C THR A 124 8.12 0.10 39.43
N GLU A 125 9.05 -0.45 38.65
CA GLU A 125 9.68 0.26 37.54
C GLU A 125 8.66 0.65 36.47
N LYS A 126 7.78 -0.29 36.07
CA LYS A 126 6.69 -0.02 35.12
C LYS A 126 5.71 1.03 35.65
N LEU A 127 5.34 0.97 36.93
CA LEU A 127 4.51 1.97 37.60
C LEU A 127 5.21 3.33 37.61
N GLN A 128 6.50 3.40 37.96
CA GLN A 128 7.28 4.64 37.94
C GLN A 128 7.37 5.23 36.53
N ARG A 129 7.57 4.43 35.49
CA ARG A 129 7.51 4.90 34.09
C ARG A 129 6.12 5.43 33.73
N ALA A 130 5.07 4.77 34.19
CA ALA A 130 3.69 5.25 34.02
C ALA A 130 3.42 6.57 34.77
N PHE A 131 4.20 6.90 35.81
CA PHE A 131 4.05 8.12 36.60
C PHE A 131 5.04 9.24 36.23
N VAL A 132 6.20 8.93 35.64
CA VAL A 132 7.22 9.91 35.23
C VAL A 132 6.84 10.58 33.91
N ASN A 133 6.01 9.93 33.08
CA ASN A 133 5.45 10.51 31.87
C ASN A 133 4.06 11.08 32.19
N ASP A 134 4.04 12.28 32.77
CA ASP A 134 2.86 12.99 33.29
C ASP A 134 1.86 13.45 32.21
N ASP A 135 1.88 12.83 31.03
CA ASP A 135 0.85 13.05 30.03
C ASP A 135 0.50 11.72 29.36
N THR A 136 -0.58 11.10 29.84
CA THR A 136 -1.18 9.92 29.22
C THR A 136 -1.41 10.14 27.72
N LEU A 137 -1.64 11.39 27.30
CA LEU A 137 -1.76 11.77 25.89
C LEU A 137 -0.45 11.61 25.11
N LEU A 138 0.71 11.94 25.69
CA LEU A 138 2.01 11.77 25.03
C LEU A 138 2.33 10.28 24.83
N ARG A 139 2.05 9.43 25.82
CA ARG A 139 2.24 7.98 25.68
C ARG A 139 1.32 7.39 24.60
N ILE A 140 0.04 7.77 24.60
CA ILE A 140 -0.90 7.33 23.58
C ILE A 140 -0.47 7.84 22.20
N LEU A 141 0.05 9.08 22.11
CA LEU A 141 0.60 9.62 20.88
C LEU A 141 1.81 8.81 20.39
N GLU A 142 2.76 8.49 21.27
CA GLU A 142 3.91 7.64 20.94
C GLU A 142 3.49 6.25 20.46
N GLU A 143 2.50 5.62 21.11
CA GLU A 143 1.94 4.33 20.71
C GLU A 143 1.27 4.41 19.32
N VAL A 144 0.47 5.46 19.08
CA VAL A 144 -0.16 5.70 17.78
C VAL A 144 0.89 5.93 16.69
N GLU A 145 1.93 6.71 16.96
CA GLU A 145 3.04 6.92 16.02
C GLU A 145 3.77 5.61 15.70
N GLN A 146 4.01 4.77 16.72
CA GLN A 146 4.63 3.47 16.53
C GLN A 146 3.76 2.52 15.70
N ASP A 147 2.46 2.47 15.97
CA ASP A 147 1.51 1.66 15.20
C ASP A 147 1.45 2.09 13.73
N LEU A 148 1.45 3.40 13.48
CA LEU A 148 1.51 3.96 12.13
C LEU A 148 2.81 3.57 11.42
N LEU A 149 3.95 3.61 12.10
CA LEU A 149 5.24 3.16 11.54
C LEU A 149 5.25 1.66 11.21
N VAL A 150 4.73 0.81 12.11
CA VAL A 150 4.64 -0.64 11.89
C VAL A 150 3.73 -0.95 10.70
N ARG A 151 2.58 -0.28 10.60
CA ARG A 151 1.67 -0.42 9.47
C ARG A 151 2.31 0.04 8.17
N SER A 152 2.96 1.21 8.17
CA SER A 152 3.67 1.76 7.02
C SER A 152 4.78 0.83 6.53
N SER A 153 5.58 0.27 7.45
CA SER A 153 6.63 -0.70 7.14
C SER A 153 6.07 -1.99 6.52
N SER A 154 4.94 -2.49 7.06
CA SER A 154 4.26 -3.68 6.54
C SER A 154 3.71 -3.44 5.13
N LEU A 155 3.07 -2.30 4.90
CA LEU A 155 2.56 -1.90 3.57
C LEU A 155 3.70 -1.70 2.57
N SER A 156 4.79 -1.05 2.99
CA SER A 156 5.98 -0.89 2.16
C SER A 156 6.57 -2.23 1.73
N SER A 157 6.66 -3.18 2.67
CA SER A 157 7.14 -4.54 2.39
C SER A 157 6.24 -5.29 1.41
N TYR A 158 4.91 -5.20 1.61
CA TYR A 158 3.93 -5.77 0.69
C TYR A 158 4.07 -5.17 -0.72
N LEU A 159 4.08 -3.85 -0.85
CA LEU A 159 4.20 -3.16 -2.13
C LEU A 159 5.53 -3.46 -2.83
N THR A 160 6.63 -3.60 -2.08
CA THR A 160 7.95 -3.94 -2.63
C THR A 160 8.00 -5.40 -3.12
N SER A 161 7.14 -6.29 -2.59
CA SER A 161 7.04 -7.68 -3.06
C SER A 161 6.28 -7.83 -4.38
N LEU A 162 5.48 -6.83 -4.75
CA LEU A 162 4.73 -6.81 -6.01
C LEU A 162 5.65 -6.43 -7.18
N SER A 163 5.19 -6.71 -8.41
CA SER A 163 5.82 -6.10 -9.57
C SER A 163 5.69 -4.58 -9.48
N ARG A 164 6.68 -3.82 -9.99
CA ARG A 164 6.65 -2.35 -9.89
C ARG A 164 5.37 -1.71 -10.46
N PRO A 165 4.83 -2.16 -11.61
CA PRO A 165 3.52 -1.69 -12.09
C PRO A 165 2.36 -2.01 -11.17
N ASP A 166 2.31 -3.25 -10.66
CA ASP A 166 1.23 -3.67 -9.77
C ASP A 166 1.27 -2.89 -8.45
N ALA A 167 2.46 -2.55 -7.95
CA ALA A 167 2.62 -1.70 -6.77
C ALA A 167 2.08 -0.28 -6.99
N VAL A 168 2.32 0.34 -8.16
CA VAL A 168 1.74 1.65 -8.50
C VAL A 168 0.21 1.59 -8.47
N ASN A 169 -0.35 0.60 -9.18
CA ASN A 169 -1.79 0.40 -9.26
C ASN A 169 -2.39 0.09 -7.89
N GLU A 170 -1.70 -0.67 -7.06
CA GLU A 170 -2.12 -1.01 -5.70
C GLU A 170 -2.10 0.21 -4.79
N ILE A 171 -1.10 1.09 -4.87
CA ILE A 171 -1.08 2.37 -4.14
C ILE A 171 -2.30 3.22 -4.52
N GLN A 172 -2.60 3.36 -5.81
CA GLN A 172 -3.76 4.10 -6.28
C GLN A 172 -5.07 3.46 -5.79
N ARG A 173 -5.18 2.13 -5.86
CA ARG A 173 -6.37 1.38 -5.40
C ARG A 173 -6.59 1.57 -3.89
N MET A 174 -5.54 1.39 -3.09
CA MET A 174 -5.60 1.54 -1.64
C MET A 174 -5.99 2.97 -1.24
N HIS A 175 -5.50 3.98 -1.96
CA HIS A 175 -5.94 5.36 -1.73
C HIS A 175 -7.41 5.58 -2.12
N ARG A 176 -7.81 5.16 -3.32
CA ARG A 176 -9.19 5.32 -3.82
C ARG A 176 -10.24 4.60 -2.96
N SER A 177 -9.89 3.45 -2.40
CA SER A 177 -10.74 2.67 -1.50
C SER A 177 -10.76 3.19 -0.06
N GLY A 178 -9.85 4.10 0.30
CA GLY A 178 -9.68 4.61 1.66
C GLY A 178 -8.90 3.67 2.59
N GLU A 179 -8.30 2.58 2.07
CA GLU A 179 -7.38 1.72 2.83
C GLU A 179 -6.11 2.47 3.27
N ILE A 180 -5.70 3.49 2.51
CA ILE A 180 -4.64 4.43 2.86
C ILE A 180 -5.20 5.84 2.76
N ARG A 181 -5.12 6.58 3.86
CA ARG A 181 -5.54 7.99 3.88
C ARG A 181 -4.48 8.89 3.27
N SER A 182 -4.89 10.07 2.81
CA SER A 182 -3.96 11.03 2.22
C SER A 182 -2.82 11.42 3.15
N ASP A 183 -3.05 11.54 4.47
CA ASP A 183 -2.05 11.87 5.50
C ASP A 183 -1.07 10.73 5.83
N GLU A 184 -1.35 9.52 5.37
CA GLU A 184 -0.50 8.33 5.58
C GLU A 184 0.48 8.10 4.40
N LEU A 185 0.25 8.75 3.25
CA LEU A 185 1.05 8.56 2.04
C LEU A 185 2.50 8.99 2.22
N GLY A 186 2.76 10.12 2.89
CA GLY A 186 4.12 10.60 3.15
C GLY A 186 4.92 9.62 4.01
N GLN A 187 4.29 9.07 5.05
CA GLN A 187 4.92 8.07 5.92
C GLN A 187 5.22 6.77 5.17
N LEU A 188 4.33 6.35 4.27
CA LEU A 188 4.56 5.18 3.40
C LEU A 188 5.75 5.44 2.46
N PHE A 189 5.78 6.60 1.80
CA PHE A 189 6.85 6.93 0.87
C PHE A 189 8.21 7.11 1.55
N HIS A 190 8.22 7.48 2.83
CA HIS A 190 9.43 7.54 3.65
C HIS A 190 10.06 6.15 3.88
N GLN A 191 9.30 5.06 3.76
CA GLN A 191 9.83 3.70 3.91
C GLN A 191 10.53 3.18 2.65
N PHE A 192 10.28 3.78 1.49
CA PHE A 192 10.87 3.32 0.24
C PHE A 192 12.28 3.89 0.03
N ALA A 193 13.12 3.09 -0.63
CA ALA A 193 14.37 3.61 -1.17
C ALA A 193 14.08 4.74 -2.19
N PRO A 194 14.91 5.80 -2.28
CA PRO A 194 14.63 6.95 -3.14
C PRO A 194 14.36 6.61 -4.60
N ALA A 195 15.08 5.62 -5.16
CA ALA A 195 14.86 5.16 -6.53
C ALA A 195 13.49 4.49 -6.73
N GLN A 196 13.02 3.73 -5.72
CA GLN A 196 11.73 3.06 -5.76
C GLN A 196 10.58 4.06 -5.58
N ALA A 197 10.71 4.99 -4.63
CA ALA A 197 9.79 6.10 -4.44
C ALA A 197 9.68 6.95 -5.72
N ALA A 198 10.80 7.25 -6.37
CA ALA A 198 10.82 7.98 -7.64
C ALA A 198 10.08 7.24 -8.75
N TYR A 199 10.31 5.93 -8.89
CA TYR A 199 9.56 5.11 -9.83
C TYR A 199 8.05 5.20 -9.56
N TYR A 200 7.60 5.06 -8.31
CA TYR A 200 6.17 5.17 -8.01
C TYR A 200 5.64 6.58 -8.31
N MET A 201 6.33 7.63 -7.89
CA MET A 201 5.93 9.02 -8.16
C MET A 201 5.87 9.34 -9.66
N ARG A 202 6.68 8.68 -10.49
CA ARG A 202 6.68 8.86 -11.95
C ARG A 202 5.36 8.40 -12.60
N TYR A 203 4.70 7.40 -12.03
CA TYR A 203 3.53 6.75 -12.65
C TYR A 203 2.23 6.90 -11.84
N LEU A 204 2.29 7.49 -10.64
CA LEU A 204 1.09 7.84 -9.88
C LEU A 204 0.36 9.04 -10.49
N ASP A 205 -0.92 9.18 -10.13
CA ASP A 205 -1.74 10.33 -10.52
C ASP A 205 -1.14 11.61 -9.93
N ASP A 206 -1.13 12.71 -10.70
CA ASP A 206 -0.53 13.98 -10.28
C ASP A 206 -1.03 14.45 -8.91
N SER A 207 -2.31 14.24 -8.60
CA SER A 207 -2.91 14.60 -7.32
C SER A 207 -2.28 13.83 -6.15
N LEU A 208 -2.01 12.53 -6.32
CA LEU A 208 -1.33 11.69 -5.33
C LEU A 208 0.13 12.10 -5.18
N VAL A 209 0.80 12.38 -6.29
CA VAL A 209 2.18 12.87 -6.29
C VAL A 209 2.28 14.16 -5.47
N GLN A 210 1.36 15.11 -5.64
CA GLN A 210 1.37 16.33 -4.83
C GLN A 210 1.10 16.07 -3.35
N GLN A 211 0.21 15.14 -3.01
CA GLN A 211 -0.04 14.77 -1.61
C GLN A 211 1.21 14.17 -0.95
N VAL A 212 1.90 13.27 -1.65
CA VAL A 212 3.17 12.69 -1.21
C VAL A 212 4.22 13.80 -1.02
N ARG A 213 4.42 14.66 -2.02
CA ARG A 213 5.39 15.77 -1.97
C ARG A 213 5.20 16.67 -0.76
N ASN A 214 3.96 17.01 -0.43
CA ASN A 214 3.64 17.92 0.67
C ASN A 214 3.95 17.34 2.07
N GLN A 215 4.16 16.03 2.18
CA GLN A 215 4.36 15.33 3.45
C GLN A 215 5.78 14.80 3.63
N LEU A 216 6.60 14.81 2.58
CA LEU A 216 7.96 14.32 2.65
C LEU A 216 8.94 15.39 3.20
N PRO A 217 9.94 14.98 3.99
CA PRO A 217 11.02 15.87 4.39
C PRO A 217 11.75 16.42 3.15
N GLY A 218 12.12 17.71 3.18
CA GLY A 218 12.70 18.38 2.01
C GLY A 218 14.00 17.74 1.47
N SER A 219 14.81 17.12 2.33
CA SER A 219 16.02 16.39 1.92
C SER A 219 15.69 15.13 1.12
N LEU A 220 14.78 14.29 1.64
CA LEU A 220 14.33 13.06 0.98
C LEU A 220 13.58 13.38 -0.32
N LEU A 221 12.69 14.38 -0.30
CA LEU A 221 11.97 14.83 -1.48
C LEU A 221 12.92 15.28 -2.59
N SER A 222 13.96 16.04 -2.26
CA SER A 222 14.98 16.49 -3.23
C SER A 222 15.71 15.32 -3.88
N GLU A 223 16.05 14.28 -3.11
CA GLU A 223 16.67 13.07 -3.63
C GLU A 223 15.75 12.30 -4.58
N ILE A 224 14.48 12.13 -4.19
CA ILE A 224 13.47 11.49 -5.02
C ILE A 224 13.23 12.29 -6.30
N ASP A 225 13.09 13.60 -6.22
CA ASP A 225 12.88 14.48 -7.38
C ASP A 225 14.04 14.43 -8.36
N LYS A 226 15.28 14.34 -7.86
CA LYS A 226 16.45 14.14 -8.71
C LYS A 226 16.36 12.80 -9.47
N GLN A 227 15.91 11.74 -8.82
CA GLN A 227 15.72 10.43 -9.46
C GLN A 227 14.59 10.46 -10.49
N VAL A 228 13.46 11.10 -10.18
CA VAL A 228 12.36 11.30 -11.14
C VAL A 228 12.84 12.08 -12.36
N ALA A 229 13.58 13.18 -12.16
CA ALA A 229 14.14 13.97 -13.25
C ALA A 229 15.13 13.16 -14.11
N SER A 230 15.95 12.31 -13.48
CA SER A 230 16.84 11.40 -14.21
C SER A 230 16.07 10.39 -15.06
N GLN A 231 14.99 9.81 -14.53
CA GLN A 231 14.13 8.89 -15.28
C GLN A 231 13.49 9.58 -16.49
N LEU A 232 12.91 10.77 -16.29
CA LEU A 232 12.32 11.56 -17.36
C LEU A 232 13.35 11.93 -18.44
N SER A 233 14.58 12.28 -18.04
CA SER A 233 15.65 12.57 -18.99
C SER A 233 16.06 11.33 -19.80
N HIS A 234 16.11 10.16 -19.17
CA HIS A 234 16.40 8.90 -19.84
C HIS A 234 15.31 8.55 -20.85
N GLU A 235 14.04 8.62 -20.43
CA GLU A 235 12.88 8.41 -21.32
C GLU A 235 12.89 9.36 -22.51
N GLN A 236 13.23 10.63 -22.31
CA GLN A 236 13.36 11.60 -23.40
C GLN A 236 14.47 11.21 -24.38
N GLY A 237 15.59 10.67 -23.88
CA GLY A 237 16.65 10.10 -24.71
C GLY A 237 16.14 8.93 -25.57
N LEU A 238 15.37 8.01 -24.97
CA LEU A 238 14.76 6.89 -25.70
C LEU A 238 13.76 7.35 -26.77
N ILE A 239 12.98 8.40 -26.50
CA ILE A 239 12.08 9.00 -27.51
C ILE A 239 12.89 9.51 -28.71
N GLN A 240 13.98 10.24 -28.46
CA GLN A 240 14.86 10.74 -29.53
C GLN A 240 15.49 9.60 -30.32
N GLN A 241 15.95 8.55 -29.64
CA GLN A 241 16.49 7.35 -30.29
C GLN A 241 15.44 6.63 -31.15
N SER A 242 14.22 6.46 -30.64
CA SER A 242 13.12 5.86 -31.41
C SER A 242 12.78 6.66 -32.67
N ASN A 243 12.82 7.99 -32.61
CA ASN A 243 12.62 8.83 -33.79
C ASN A 243 13.71 8.61 -34.85
N LEU A 244 14.97 8.43 -34.44
CA LEU A 244 16.06 8.06 -35.34
C LEU A 244 15.87 6.64 -35.90
N TYR A 245 15.43 5.69 -35.08
CA TYR A 245 15.14 4.33 -35.51
C TYR A 245 13.95 4.27 -36.47
N SER A 246 12.99 5.18 -36.36
CA SER A 246 11.83 5.27 -37.24
C SER A 246 12.19 5.57 -38.70
N SER A 247 13.35 6.19 -38.98
CA SER A 247 13.84 6.41 -40.35
C SER A 247 14.82 5.34 -40.86
N LYS A 248 15.45 4.57 -39.98
CA LYS A 248 16.43 3.53 -40.35
C LYS A 248 15.82 2.32 -41.06
N ARG A 249 16.62 1.61 -41.86
CA ARG A 249 16.21 0.35 -42.49
C ARG A 249 16.04 -0.75 -41.45
N VAL A 250 15.04 -1.62 -41.65
CA VAL A 250 14.77 -2.75 -40.74
C VAL A 250 16.01 -3.62 -40.53
N LYS A 251 16.78 -3.89 -41.59
CA LYS A 251 18.00 -4.72 -41.51
C LYS A 251 19.06 -4.14 -40.56
N GLU A 252 19.17 -2.82 -40.47
CA GLU A 252 20.09 -2.15 -39.54
C GLU A 252 19.59 -2.20 -38.09
N LEU A 253 18.27 -2.29 -37.90
CA LEU A 253 17.65 -2.23 -36.58
C LEU A 253 17.58 -3.59 -35.89
N ILE A 254 17.58 -4.69 -36.64
CA ILE A 254 17.57 -6.05 -36.07
C ILE A 254 18.66 -6.22 -35.00
N PRO A 255 19.97 -6.03 -35.30
CA PRO A 255 21.01 -6.25 -34.29
C PRO A 255 20.89 -5.33 -33.07
N LEU A 256 20.27 -4.15 -33.24
CA LEU A 256 20.12 -3.13 -32.20
C LEU A 256 18.90 -3.36 -31.30
N LEU A 257 17.84 -3.96 -31.84
CA LEU A 257 16.51 -4.01 -31.21
C LEU A 257 15.99 -5.43 -30.97
N THR A 258 16.76 -6.46 -31.30
CA THR A 258 16.42 -7.87 -30.99
C THR A 258 17.43 -8.53 -30.06
N THR A 259 18.32 -7.76 -29.43
CA THR A 259 19.32 -8.24 -28.47
C THR A 259 19.43 -7.27 -27.29
N GLU A 260 19.89 -7.75 -26.13
CA GLU A 260 20.15 -6.91 -24.94
C GLU A 260 21.55 -6.27 -24.95
N ASN A 261 22.30 -6.38 -26.05
CA ASN A 261 23.68 -5.88 -26.11
C ASN A 261 23.75 -4.34 -26.09
N GLU A 262 22.81 -3.70 -26.78
CA GLU A 262 22.79 -2.24 -26.95
C GLU A 262 21.86 -1.57 -25.95
N HIS A 263 20.76 -2.24 -25.59
CA HIS A 263 19.71 -1.70 -24.72
C HIS A 263 19.23 -2.78 -23.75
N PRO A 264 19.05 -2.45 -22.46
CA PRO A 264 18.39 -3.37 -21.54
C PRO A 264 16.93 -3.60 -21.96
N LEU A 265 16.37 -4.73 -21.57
CA LEU A 265 15.02 -5.14 -21.96
C LEU A 265 13.93 -4.10 -21.65
N THR A 266 14.08 -3.35 -20.55
CA THR A 266 13.16 -2.26 -20.17
C THR A 266 13.18 -1.09 -21.14
N ASP A 267 14.36 -0.76 -21.68
CA ASP A 267 14.53 0.32 -22.64
C ASP A 267 14.02 -0.12 -24.02
N LEU A 268 14.28 -1.38 -24.40
CA LEU A 268 13.69 -1.97 -25.59
C LEU A 268 12.15 -1.91 -25.53
N ALA A 269 11.55 -2.29 -24.40
CA ALA A 269 10.10 -2.23 -24.24
C ALA A 269 9.56 -0.81 -24.44
N PHE A 270 10.26 0.21 -23.94
CA PHE A 270 9.92 1.61 -24.17
C PHE A 270 10.08 1.99 -25.65
N LEU A 271 11.19 1.62 -26.29
CA LEU A 271 11.46 1.93 -27.71
C LEU A 271 10.40 1.32 -28.64
N TYR A 272 10.04 0.04 -28.45
CA TYR A 272 8.98 -0.60 -29.22
C TYR A 272 7.60 0.05 -29.00
N HIS A 273 7.34 0.58 -27.80
CA HIS A 273 6.15 1.40 -27.54
C HIS A 273 6.15 2.73 -28.27
N GLN A 274 7.29 3.21 -28.75
CA GLN A 274 7.39 4.43 -29.56
C GLN A 274 7.40 4.15 -31.08
N LEU A 275 7.85 2.97 -31.50
CA LEU A 275 7.83 2.57 -32.92
C LEU A 275 6.40 2.29 -33.40
N SER A 276 6.15 2.38 -34.72
CA SER A 276 4.89 1.89 -35.29
C SER A 276 4.80 0.37 -35.17
N VAL A 277 3.59 -0.15 -35.01
CA VAL A 277 3.28 -1.58 -34.91
C VAL A 277 3.82 -2.32 -36.12
N SER A 278 3.58 -1.78 -37.32
CA SER A 278 4.11 -2.31 -38.57
C SER A 278 5.64 -2.45 -38.54
N LYS A 279 6.38 -1.41 -38.13
CA LYS A 279 7.84 -1.45 -38.11
C LYS A 279 8.39 -2.37 -37.03
N GLY A 280 7.86 -2.28 -35.81
CA GLY A 280 8.24 -3.14 -34.70
C GLY A 280 7.99 -4.62 -35.02
N GLY A 281 6.83 -4.93 -35.60
CA GLY A 281 6.46 -6.29 -35.97
C GLY A 281 7.41 -6.86 -37.02
N ARG A 282 7.81 -6.06 -38.02
CA ARG A 282 8.76 -6.49 -39.06
C ARG A 282 10.16 -6.76 -38.50
N ILE A 283 10.59 -6.02 -37.49
CA ILE A 283 11.88 -6.23 -36.81
C ILE A 283 11.83 -7.53 -36.00
N LEU A 284 10.85 -7.67 -35.11
CA LEU A 284 10.72 -8.85 -34.23
C LEU A 284 10.44 -10.14 -34.99
N ALA A 285 9.71 -10.09 -36.11
CA ALA A 285 9.50 -11.25 -36.97
C ALA A 285 10.80 -11.82 -37.59
N ARG A 286 11.90 -11.08 -37.51
CA ARG A 286 13.24 -11.48 -37.97
C ARG A 286 14.22 -11.71 -36.81
N SER A 287 13.74 -11.69 -35.56
CA SER A 287 14.54 -12.07 -34.41
C SER A 287 14.90 -13.56 -34.50
N GLU A 288 16.16 -13.88 -34.25
CA GLU A 288 16.64 -15.26 -34.14
C GLU A 288 16.40 -15.85 -32.74
N ASP A 289 16.12 -14.98 -31.76
CA ASP A 289 15.91 -15.36 -30.37
C ASP A 289 14.42 -15.20 -29.97
N PRO A 290 13.67 -16.31 -29.85
CA PRO A 290 12.28 -16.27 -29.42
C PRO A 290 12.13 -15.94 -27.93
N GLU A 291 13.14 -16.24 -27.10
CA GLU A 291 13.10 -15.97 -25.66
C GLU A 291 13.18 -14.46 -25.39
N ILE A 292 14.12 -13.77 -26.04
CA ILE A 292 14.20 -12.29 -25.96
C ILE A 292 12.89 -11.65 -26.41
N THR A 293 12.30 -12.16 -27.49
CA THR A 293 11.02 -11.65 -28.01
C THR A 293 9.90 -11.81 -26.96
N GLN A 294 9.81 -12.98 -26.32
CA GLN A 294 8.81 -13.24 -25.30
C GLN A 294 9.01 -12.36 -24.06
N GLN A 295 10.25 -12.21 -23.59
CA GLN A 295 10.56 -11.38 -22.42
C GLN A 295 10.29 -9.90 -22.71
N LEU A 296 10.65 -9.42 -23.91
CA LEU A 296 10.34 -8.06 -24.36
C LEU A 296 8.83 -7.78 -24.37
N LEU A 297 8.04 -8.66 -24.97
CA LEU A 297 6.58 -8.50 -24.99
C LEU A 297 6.01 -8.48 -23.56
N LYS A 298 6.58 -9.29 -22.64
CA LYS A 298 6.19 -9.25 -21.22
C LYS A 298 6.50 -7.90 -20.57
N GLU A 299 7.69 -7.35 -20.78
CA GLU A 299 8.05 -6.02 -20.28
C GLU A 299 7.19 -4.90 -20.89
N MET A 300 6.84 -5.01 -22.18
CA MET A 300 5.91 -4.09 -22.82
C MET A 300 4.53 -4.12 -22.17
N MET A 301 3.99 -5.31 -21.86
CA MET A 301 2.72 -5.42 -21.13
C MET A 301 2.80 -4.79 -19.74
N GLN A 302 3.94 -4.93 -19.04
CA GLN A 302 4.13 -4.28 -17.73
C GLN A 302 4.09 -2.75 -17.85
N LEU A 303 4.67 -2.17 -18.92
CA LEU A 303 4.59 -0.74 -19.18
C LEU A 303 3.19 -0.25 -19.56
N GLU A 304 2.40 -1.07 -20.26
CA GLU A 304 1.01 -0.72 -20.62
C GLU A 304 0.11 -0.55 -19.40
N LYS A 305 0.34 -1.37 -18.36
CA LYS A 305 -0.40 -1.24 -17.09
C LYS A 305 -0.24 0.12 -16.42
N LEU A 306 0.79 0.89 -16.77
CA LEU A 306 1.14 2.17 -16.15
C LEU A 306 0.74 3.39 -16.98
N VAL A 307 0.52 3.20 -18.28
CA VAL A 307 0.33 4.31 -19.22
C VAL A 307 -0.79 3.95 -20.18
N GLU A 308 -1.98 4.51 -19.95
CA GLU A 308 -3.19 4.23 -20.75
C GLU A 308 -2.98 4.46 -22.25
N SER A 309 -2.19 5.47 -22.65
CA SER A 309 -1.91 5.76 -24.07
C SER A 309 -1.15 4.65 -24.82
N ARG A 310 -0.66 3.64 -24.09
CA ARG A 310 0.07 2.49 -24.64
C ARG A 310 -0.78 1.23 -24.72
N GLU A 311 -1.99 1.24 -24.17
CA GLU A 311 -2.84 0.05 -24.03
C GLU A 311 -3.08 -0.64 -25.39
N GLY A 312 -2.88 -1.96 -25.40
CA GLY A 312 -3.18 -2.81 -26.56
C GLY A 312 -2.09 -2.83 -27.63
N LYS A 313 -1.03 -2.01 -27.51
CA LYS A 313 0.06 -1.96 -28.48
C LYS A 313 0.85 -3.26 -28.54
N THR A 314 1.08 -3.93 -27.42
CA THR A 314 1.77 -5.22 -27.33
C THR A 314 0.97 -6.32 -28.04
N LYS A 315 -0.36 -6.28 -27.92
CA LYS A 315 -1.24 -7.21 -28.63
C LYS A 315 -1.15 -6.99 -30.14
N GLN A 316 -1.28 -5.74 -30.59
CA GLN A 316 -1.15 -5.38 -32.00
C GLN A 316 0.24 -5.75 -32.56
N LEU A 317 1.30 -5.53 -31.77
CA LEU A 317 2.66 -5.91 -32.13
C LEU A 317 2.81 -7.43 -32.29
N THR A 318 2.22 -8.21 -31.38
CA THR A 318 2.22 -9.68 -31.46
C THR A 318 1.50 -10.18 -32.72
N GLU A 319 0.38 -9.56 -33.06
CA GLU A 319 -0.35 -9.83 -34.31
C GLU A 319 0.52 -9.46 -35.53
N ALA A 320 1.17 -8.30 -35.52
CA ALA A 320 2.08 -7.87 -36.59
C ALA A 320 3.26 -8.82 -36.79
N VAL A 321 3.87 -9.30 -35.71
CA VAL A 321 4.94 -10.32 -35.77
C VAL A 321 4.45 -11.56 -36.49
N SER A 322 3.26 -12.05 -36.15
CA SER A 322 2.67 -13.24 -36.78
C SER A 322 2.43 -13.01 -38.28
N VAL A 323 1.87 -11.85 -38.65
CA VAL A 323 1.64 -11.45 -40.04
C VAL A 323 2.95 -11.42 -40.84
N TYR A 324 4.02 -10.85 -40.28
CA TYR A 324 5.32 -10.78 -40.94
C TYR A 324 6.04 -12.12 -40.99
N GLN A 325 5.91 -12.98 -39.99
CA GLN A 325 6.44 -14.33 -40.03
C GLN A 325 5.79 -15.16 -41.15
N ASP A 326 4.46 -15.09 -41.26
CA ASP A 326 3.72 -15.75 -42.35
C ASP A 326 4.11 -15.18 -43.71
N TYR A 327 4.29 -13.87 -43.82
CA TYR A 327 4.76 -13.22 -45.03
C TYR A 327 6.17 -13.69 -45.41
N ASN A 328 7.13 -13.66 -44.48
CA ASN A 328 8.51 -14.09 -44.71
C ASN A 328 8.56 -15.56 -45.17
N ARG A 329 7.71 -16.45 -44.62
CA ARG A 329 7.59 -17.83 -45.08
C ARG A 329 7.14 -17.90 -46.55
N LYS A 330 6.11 -17.14 -46.93
CA LYS A 330 5.65 -17.07 -48.33
C LYS A 330 6.70 -16.50 -49.27
N ILE A 331 7.52 -15.54 -48.80
CA ILE A 331 8.67 -15.03 -49.56
C ILE A 331 9.64 -16.17 -49.87
N GLN A 332 10.03 -16.98 -48.88
CA GLN A 332 10.93 -18.12 -49.11
C GLN A 332 10.37 -19.11 -50.15
N GLU A 333 9.07 -19.38 -50.11
CA GLU A 333 8.39 -20.23 -51.10
C GLU A 333 8.48 -19.62 -52.51
N LEU A 334 8.19 -18.32 -52.64
CA LEU A 334 8.28 -17.60 -53.91
C LEU A 334 9.71 -17.51 -54.44
N VAL A 335 10.70 -17.29 -53.57
CA VAL A 335 12.13 -17.33 -53.92
C VAL A 335 12.47 -18.69 -54.54
N ALA A 336 12.02 -19.79 -53.93
CA ALA A 336 12.27 -21.13 -54.44
C ALA A 336 11.62 -21.38 -55.82
N VAL A 337 10.44 -20.80 -56.08
CA VAL A 337 9.76 -20.88 -57.38
C VAL A 337 10.46 -20.01 -58.41
N TYR A 338 10.72 -18.74 -58.11
CA TYR A 338 11.29 -17.77 -59.05
C TYR A 338 12.71 -18.13 -59.46
N GLN A 339 13.51 -18.69 -58.54
CA GLN A 339 14.86 -19.17 -58.87
C GLN A 339 14.90 -20.38 -59.82
N ARG A 340 13.76 -21.06 -60.03
CA ARG A 340 13.64 -22.20 -60.96
C ARG A 340 12.93 -21.83 -62.26
N MET A 341 12.35 -20.63 -62.33
CA MET A 341 11.64 -20.13 -63.50
C MET A 341 12.64 -19.72 -64.59
N ASP A 342 12.25 -19.90 -65.86
CA ASP A 342 13.05 -19.40 -66.97
C ASP A 342 13.09 -17.86 -66.96
N LEU A 343 14.24 -17.27 -67.27
CA LEU A 343 14.41 -15.82 -67.32
C LEU A 343 13.45 -15.14 -68.31
N ALA A 344 13.09 -15.81 -69.41
CA ALA A 344 12.15 -15.30 -70.40
C ALA A 344 10.72 -15.14 -69.84
N GLU A 345 10.35 -15.92 -68.82
CA GLU A 345 9.06 -15.84 -68.12
C GLU A 345 9.14 -14.91 -66.90
N LEU A 346 10.27 -14.95 -66.18
CA LEU A 346 10.48 -14.16 -64.96
C LEU A 346 10.61 -12.66 -65.25
N ALA A 347 11.32 -12.27 -66.32
CA ALA A 347 11.56 -10.86 -66.63
C ALA A 347 10.27 -10.05 -66.85
N PRO A 348 9.31 -10.47 -67.72
CA PRO A 348 8.05 -9.75 -67.89
C PRO A 348 7.20 -9.68 -66.61
N LEU A 349 7.23 -10.73 -65.79
CA LEU A 349 6.52 -10.76 -64.51
C LEU A 349 7.08 -9.71 -63.55
N VAL A 350 8.41 -9.66 -63.41
CA VAL A 350 9.10 -8.68 -62.56
C VAL A 350 8.87 -7.26 -63.06
N GLU A 351 8.96 -7.00 -64.37
CA GLU A 351 8.69 -5.67 -64.93
C GLU A 351 7.29 -5.16 -64.60
N ARG A 352 6.29 -6.05 -64.67
CA ARG A 352 4.90 -5.73 -64.33
C ARG A 352 4.74 -5.42 -62.84
N MET A 353 5.27 -6.28 -61.98
CA MET A 353 5.10 -6.15 -60.53
C MET A 353 5.87 -4.95 -59.96
N LEU A 354 7.04 -4.61 -60.52
CA LEU A 354 7.89 -3.53 -60.04
C LEU A 354 7.25 -2.14 -60.12
N VAL A 355 6.24 -1.95 -60.98
CA VAL A 355 5.50 -0.69 -61.10
C VAL A 355 4.05 -0.78 -60.68
N SER A 356 3.64 -1.92 -60.14
CA SER A 356 2.28 -2.15 -59.66
C SER A 356 2.17 -1.72 -58.21
N ASN A 357 1.17 -0.88 -57.92
CA ASN A 357 0.75 -0.53 -56.56
C ASN A 357 -0.41 -1.40 -56.06
N THR A 358 -0.68 -2.52 -56.74
CA THR A 358 -1.74 -3.45 -56.35
C THR A 358 -1.44 -4.03 -54.98
N ILE A 359 -2.38 -3.89 -54.05
CA ILE A 359 -2.26 -4.41 -52.69
C ILE A 359 -2.49 -5.92 -52.74
N VAL A 360 -1.49 -6.69 -52.32
CA VAL A 360 -1.56 -8.16 -52.23
C VAL A 360 -1.99 -8.62 -50.84
N GLN A 361 -1.67 -7.83 -49.82
CA GLN A 361 -2.02 -8.12 -48.44
C GLN A 361 -2.17 -6.80 -47.68
N GLN A 362 -3.24 -6.70 -46.90
CA GLN A 362 -3.48 -5.58 -46.01
C GLN A 362 -3.96 -6.10 -44.66
N HIS A 363 -3.42 -5.53 -43.59
CA HIS A 363 -3.87 -5.78 -42.23
C HIS A 363 -3.96 -4.44 -41.49
N ILE A 364 -5.12 -4.14 -40.92
CA ILE A 364 -5.42 -2.84 -40.31
C ILE A 364 -5.48 -3.03 -38.80
N PHE A 365 -4.58 -2.39 -38.05
CA PHE A 365 -4.63 -2.35 -36.59
C PHE A 365 -5.43 -1.14 -36.11
N SER A 366 -5.20 0.01 -36.75
CA SER A 366 -5.89 1.27 -36.51
C SER A 366 -5.92 2.11 -37.80
N PRO A 367 -6.65 3.24 -37.85
CA PRO A 367 -6.62 4.13 -39.01
C PRO A 367 -5.23 4.65 -39.37
N GLU A 368 -4.32 4.75 -38.38
CA GLU A 368 -2.97 5.28 -38.56
C GLU A 368 -1.89 4.19 -38.65
N ASP A 369 -2.21 2.94 -38.30
CA ASP A 369 -1.26 1.83 -38.31
C ASP A 369 -1.83 0.60 -39.04
N GLN A 370 -1.19 0.27 -40.16
CA GLN A 370 -1.56 -0.85 -41.01
C GLN A 370 -0.31 -1.44 -41.67
N ILE A 371 -0.37 -2.75 -41.93
CA ILE A 371 0.56 -3.44 -42.81
C ILE A 371 -0.07 -3.43 -44.20
N VAL A 372 0.63 -2.84 -45.16
CA VAL A 372 0.25 -2.86 -46.57
C VAL A 372 1.41 -3.42 -47.36
N ILE A 373 1.16 -4.50 -48.08
CA ILE A 373 2.13 -5.14 -48.96
C ILE A 373 1.60 -5.03 -50.37
N THR A 374 2.38 -4.41 -51.25
CA THR A 374 2.07 -4.25 -52.68
C THR A 374 2.78 -5.30 -53.52
N GLU A 375 2.37 -5.48 -54.77
CA GLU A 375 3.12 -6.30 -55.74
C GLU A 375 4.57 -5.81 -55.91
N GLU A 376 4.80 -4.48 -55.93
CA GLU A 376 6.17 -3.92 -55.95
C GLU A 376 6.99 -4.38 -54.73
N GLN A 377 6.43 -4.23 -53.52
CA GLN A 377 7.14 -4.65 -52.30
C GLN A 377 7.40 -6.16 -52.28
N LEU A 378 6.40 -6.95 -52.70
CA LEU A 378 6.49 -8.41 -52.79
C LEU A 378 7.61 -8.84 -53.72
N VAL A 379 7.67 -8.29 -54.95
CA VAL A 379 8.71 -8.67 -55.90
C VAL A 379 10.09 -8.23 -55.43
N LEU A 380 10.21 -7.05 -54.81
CA LEU A 380 11.49 -6.59 -54.26
C LEU A 380 11.98 -7.45 -53.09
N ASP A 381 11.09 -7.86 -52.18
CA ASP A 381 11.44 -8.74 -51.07
C ASP A 381 11.88 -10.12 -51.56
N VAL A 382 11.18 -10.70 -52.55
CA VAL A 382 11.60 -11.96 -53.19
C VAL A 382 12.96 -11.81 -53.86
N LEU A 383 13.16 -10.78 -54.68
CA LEU A 383 14.42 -10.57 -55.39
C LEU A 383 15.60 -10.35 -54.43
N ASN A 384 15.39 -9.66 -53.30
CA ASN A 384 16.43 -9.44 -52.29
C ASN A 384 16.97 -10.73 -51.65
N GLU A 385 16.19 -11.81 -51.68
CA GLU A 385 16.57 -13.12 -51.13
C GLU A 385 17.00 -14.11 -52.22
N MET A 386 16.99 -13.70 -53.49
CA MET A 386 17.47 -14.51 -54.60
C MET A 386 19.00 -14.53 -54.71
N ARG A 387 19.54 -15.55 -55.39
CA ARG A 387 20.97 -15.65 -55.68
C ARG A 387 21.44 -14.43 -56.50
N PRO A 388 22.53 -13.73 -56.10
CA PRO A 388 22.99 -12.53 -56.80
C PRO A 388 23.28 -12.70 -58.29
N ALA A 389 23.75 -13.88 -58.70
CA ALA A 389 23.98 -14.20 -60.11
C ALA A 389 22.70 -14.15 -60.96
N LEU A 390 21.60 -14.73 -60.45
CA LEU A 390 20.30 -14.72 -61.10
C LEU A 390 19.72 -13.30 -61.22
N ILE A 391 19.91 -12.46 -60.19
CA ILE A 391 19.49 -11.06 -60.22
C ILE A 391 20.27 -10.30 -61.32
N SER A 392 21.56 -10.57 -61.45
CA SER A 392 22.42 -9.94 -62.47
C SER A 392 22.00 -10.34 -63.88
N GLU A 393 21.68 -11.62 -64.10
CA GLU A 393 21.16 -12.12 -65.37
C GLU A 393 19.77 -11.53 -65.68
N LEU A 394 18.89 -11.46 -64.69
CA LEU A 394 17.57 -10.86 -64.80
C LEU A 394 17.67 -9.39 -65.22
N LEU A 395 18.54 -8.59 -64.59
CA LEU A 395 18.78 -7.19 -64.95
C LEU A 395 19.15 -7.02 -66.43
N GLY A 396 19.87 -7.98 -67.02
CA GLY A 396 20.22 -7.99 -68.44
C GLY A 396 19.04 -8.28 -69.39
N GLN A 397 17.96 -8.89 -68.89
CA GLN A 397 16.75 -9.20 -69.65
C GLN A 397 15.65 -8.15 -69.50
N LEU A 398 15.73 -7.29 -68.48
CA LEU A 398 14.79 -6.19 -68.29
C LEU A 398 15.06 -5.05 -69.28
N SER A 399 14.03 -4.27 -69.60
CA SER A 399 14.18 -3.01 -70.32
C SER A 399 15.07 -2.03 -69.55
N THR A 400 15.83 -1.19 -70.26
CA THR A 400 16.78 -0.25 -69.64
C THR A 400 16.16 0.60 -68.50
N PRO A 401 14.95 1.17 -68.65
CA PRO A 401 14.32 1.91 -67.55
C PRO A 401 14.00 1.04 -66.32
N ARG A 402 13.61 -0.23 -66.53
CA ARG A 402 13.25 -1.17 -65.47
C ARG A 402 14.47 -1.72 -64.76
N ALA A 403 15.54 -2.02 -65.48
CA ALA A 403 16.81 -2.43 -64.90
C ALA A 403 17.39 -1.34 -63.99
N VAL A 404 17.35 -0.07 -64.42
CA VAL A 404 17.78 1.07 -63.60
C VAL A 404 16.93 1.20 -62.34
N LEU A 405 15.60 1.16 -62.47
CA LEU A 405 14.68 1.24 -61.34
C LEU A 405 14.93 0.11 -60.33
N LEU A 406 15.04 -1.13 -60.81
CA LEU A 406 15.30 -2.28 -59.94
C LEU A 406 16.64 -2.16 -59.23
N SER A 407 17.69 -1.77 -59.93
CA SER A 407 19.01 -1.54 -59.34
C SER A 407 18.97 -0.46 -58.25
N GLN A 408 18.23 0.63 -58.48
CA GLN A 408 18.04 1.67 -57.48
C GLN A 408 17.25 1.16 -56.26
N ARG A 409 16.24 0.32 -56.45
CA ARG A 409 15.45 -0.23 -55.34
C ARG A 409 16.22 -1.27 -54.51
N LEU A 410 17.08 -2.06 -55.13
CA LEU A 410 17.87 -3.10 -54.44
C LEU A 410 19.15 -2.56 -53.81
N TYR A 411 19.80 -1.59 -54.46
CA TYR A 411 21.15 -1.12 -54.08
C TYR A 411 21.25 0.38 -53.82
N GLY A 412 20.21 1.16 -54.15
CA GLY A 412 20.14 2.57 -53.83
C GLY A 412 19.68 2.78 -52.40
N GLU A 413 20.48 3.55 -51.66
CA GLU A 413 20.34 3.98 -50.25
C GLU A 413 20.81 2.98 -49.18
#